data_AF-A0A933GX25-F1
#
_entry.id   AF-A0A933GX25-F1
#
_cell.length_a   1.000
_cell.length_b   1.000
_cell.length_c   1.000
_cell.angle_alpha   90.00
_cell.angle_beta   90.00
_cell.angle_gamma   90.00
#
_symmetry.space_group_name_H-M   'P 1'
#
loop_
_entity.id
_entity.type
_entity.pdbx_description
1 polymer ?
#
loop_
_entity_poly.entity_id
_entity_poly.type
_entity_poly.pdbx_seq_one_letter_code
_entity_poly.pdbx_strand_id
1 'polypeptide(L)'
;MKCPACGQEAVAKNACPRCRTDLSLLFYIESLPDRLAEEGNALLDEGRPLEGIEKLQVASALGPADRGLCSRLATELARAGLDEWALLQFQRLEEFGDLAPAERRIARLARRRRFVRAFVGRVLGVFGLFKIPDGGRVAP
;
A
#
# COMPACT_ATOMS: atom_id res chain seq x y z
N MET A 1 -11.77 20.46 -8.33
CA MET A 1 -10.63 21.36 -8.03
C MET A 1 -11.01 22.83 -8.26
N LYS A 2 -10.41 23.77 -7.52
CA LYS A 2 -10.61 25.22 -7.73
C LYS A 2 -9.44 25.79 -8.54
N CYS A 3 -9.71 26.70 -9.47
CA CYS A 3 -8.67 27.39 -10.23
C CYS A 3 -7.83 28.26 -9.29
N PRO A 4 -6.50 28.09 -9.24
CA PRO A 4 -5.63 28.87 -8.35
C PRO A 4 -5.57 30.36 -8.74
N ALA A 5 -5.86 30.71 -9.99
CA ALA A 5 -5.81 32.08 -10.48
C ALA A 5 -7.07 32.90 -10.17
N CYS A 6 -8.26 32.30 -10.22
CA CYS A 6 -9.53 33.03 -10.07
C CYS A 6 -10.52 32.42 -9.08
N GLY A 7 -10.16 31.34 -8.38
CA GLY A 7 -10.97 30.70 -7.34
C GLY A 7 -12.22 29.94 -7.81
N GLN A 8 -12.50 29.96 -9.11
CA GLN A 8 -13.69 29.31 -9.67
C GLN A 8 -13.52 27.79 -9.71
N GLU A 9 -14.59 27.04 -9.45
CA GLU A 9 -14.58 25.58 -9.61
C GLU A 9 -14.28 25.23 -11.07
N ALA A 10 -13.17 24.53 -11.27
CA ALA A 10 -12.74 24.11 -12.58
C ALA A 10 -13.57 22.88 -12.98
N VAL A 11 -14.47 23.07 -13.93
CA VAL A 11 -15.30 22.02 -14.51
C VAL A 11 -14.46 21.29 -15.55
N ALA A 12 -13.79 20.21 -15.14
CA ALA A 12 -13.26 19.11 -15.97
C ALA A 12 -12.67 19.48 -17.35
N LYS A 13 -12.00 20.63 -17.47
CA LYS A 13 -11.43 21.14 -18.72
C LYS A 13 -10.02 21.62 -18.49
N ASN A 14 -9.17 21.36 -19.46
CA ASN A 14 -7.74 21.69 -19.54
C ASN A 14 -7.46 23.19 -19.34
N ALA A 15 -8.49 24.04 -19.42
CA ALA A 15 -8.40 25.45 -19.15
C ALA A 15 -9.57 25.93 -18.29
N CYS A 16 -9.29 26.92 -17.43
CA CYS A 16 -10.35 27.57 -16.65
C CYS A 16 -11.35 28.31 -17.57
N PRO A 17 -12.67 28.12 -17.40
CA PRO A 17 -13.66 28.79 -18.25
C PRO A 17 -13.68 30.31 -18.11
N ARG A 18 -13.15 30.87 -17.01
CA ARG A 18 -13.16 32.32 -16.74
C ARG A 18 -11.86 33.01 -17.12
N CYS A 19 -10.74 32.58 -16.55
CA CYS A 19 -9.44 33.23 -16.78
C CYS A 19 -8.62 32.57 -17.89
N ARG A 20 -9.10 31.47 -18.50
CA ARG A 20 -8.39 30.69 -19.54
C ARG A 20 -7.00 30.18 -19.13
N THR A 21 -6.68 30.20 -17.83
CA THR A 21 -5.45 29.61 -17.30
C THR A 21 -5.41 28.14 -17.65
N ASP A 22 -4.28 27.67 -18.15
CA ASP A 22 -4.02 26.26 -18.42
C ASP A 22 -3.94 25.49 -17.09
N LEU A 23 -4.82 24.51 -16.95
CA LEU A 23 -4.91 23.61 -15.80
C LEU A 23 -4.44 22.20 -16.15
N SER A 24 -3.94 21.96 -17.36
CA SER A 24 -3.54 20.62 -17.85
C SER A 24 -2.58 19.92 -16.90
N LEU A 25 -1.58 20.65 -16.37
CA LEU A 25 -0.62 20.11 -15.41
C LEU A 25 -1.26 19.76 -14.07
N LEU A 26 -2.24 20.55 -13.61
CA LEU A 26 -2.94 20.27 -12.35
C LEU A 26 -3.81 19.02 -12.49
N PHE A 27 -4.55 18.89 -13.60
CA PHE A 27 -5.30 17.67 -13.91
C PHE A 27 -4.38 16.45 -14.03
N TYR A 28 -3.21 16.63 -14.65
CA TYR A 28 -2.23 15.56 -14.77
C TYR A 28 -1.77 15.06 -13.40
N ILE A 29 -1.38 15.96 -12.50
CA ILE A 29 -0.92 15.63 -11.14
C ILE A 29 -2.05 15.00 -10.32
N GLU A 30 -3.28 15.52 -10.40
CA GLU A 30 -4.43 14.96 -9.69
C GLU A 30 -4.79 13.55 -10.19
N SER A 31 -4.66 13.28 -11.49
CA SER A 31 -4.91 11.95 -12.08
C SER A 31 -3.76 10.95 -11.92
N LEU A 32 -2.59 11.41 -11.44
CA LEU A 32 -1.38 10.59 -11.39
C LEU A 32 -1.54 9.32 -10.53
N PRO A 33 -2.16 9.36 -9.33
CA PRO A 33 -2.38 8.17 -8.53
C PRO A 33 -3.22 7.12 -9.25
N ASP A 34 -4.31 7.53 -9.90
CA ASP A 34 -5.21 6.64 -10.62
C ASP A 34 -4.50 5.98 -11.80
N ARG A 35 -3.72 6.75 -12.57
CA ARG A 35 -2.95 6.24 -13.70
C ARG A 35 -1.88 5.24 -13.26
N LEU A 36 -1.19 5.52 -12.15
CA LEU A 36 -0.22 4.60 -11.57
C LEU A 36 -0.90 3.32 -11.06
N ALA A 37 -2.12 3.43 -10.53
CA ALA A 37 -2.91 2.28 -10.10
C ALA A 37 -3.31 1.40 -11.31
N GLU A 38 -3.78 2.02 -12.39
CA GLU A 38 -4.12 1.34 -13.65
C GLU A 38 -2.89 0.65 -14.28
N GLU A 39 -1.76 1.36 -14.39
CA GLU A 39 -0.50 0.79 -14.86
C GLU A 39 -0.04 -0.38 -13.99
N GLY A 40 -0.11 -0.21 -12.66
CA GLY A 40 0.24 -1.27 -11.72
C GLY A 40 -0.61 -2.52 -11.92
N ASN A 41 -1.93 -2.35 -12.09
CA ASN A 41 -2.83 -3.47 -12.37
C ASN A 41 -2.53 -4.16 -13.70
N ALA A 42 -2.25 -3.40 -14.76
CA ALA A 42 -1.86 -3.96 -16.04
C ALA A 42 -0.59 -4.81 -15.94
N LEU A 43 0.44 -4.32 -15.22
CA LEU A 43 1.68 -5.07 -14.98
C LEU A 43 1.44 -6.36 -14.19
N LEU A 44 0.51 -6.35 -13.22
CA LEU A 44 0.12 -7.57 -12.51
C LEU A 44 -0.51 -8.60 -13.45
N ASP A 45 -1.40 -8.14 -14.34
CA ASP A 45 -2.10 -9.00 -15.30
C ASP A 45 -1.14 -9.54 -16.39
N GLU A 46 -0.09 -8.78 -16.72
CA GLU A 46 1.03 -9.21 -17.58
C GLU A 46 1.99 -10.20 -16.89
N GLY A 47 1.79 -10.52 -15.60
CA GLY A 47 2.65 -11.43 -14.86
C GLY A 47 3.98 -10.81 -14.39
N ARG A 48 4.02 -9.48 -14.24
CA ARG A 48 5.16 -8.72 -13.68
C ARG A 48 4.82 -8.22 -12.28
N PRO A 49 4.71 -9.12 -11.28
CA PRO A 49 4.13 -8.80 -9.98
C PRO A 49 4.91 -7.76 -9.18
N LEU A 50 6.25 -7.78 -9.24
CA LEU A 50 7.09 -6.85 -8.47
C LEU A 50 6.93 -5.41 -8.96
N GLU A 51 6.97 -5.20 -10.27
CA GLU A 51 6.82 -3.88 -10.89
C GLU A 51 5.41 -3.33 -10.70
N GLY A 52 4.40 -4.21 -10.81
CA GLY A 52 3.02 -3.86 -10.51
C GLY A 52 2.85 -3.42 -9.05
N ILE A 53 3.41 -4.16 -8.11
CA ILE A 53 3.40 -3.81 -6.67
C ILE A 53 4.06 -2.45 -6.44
N GLU A 54 5.24 -2.19 -7.01
CA GLU A 54 5.92 -0.89 -6.87
C GLU A 54 5.03 0.26 -7.35
N LYS A 55 4.42 0.12 -8.54
CA LYS A 55 3.50 1.13 -9.10
C LYS A 55 2.28 1.37 -8.21
N LEU A 56 1.66 0.31 -7.72
CA LEU A 56 0.53 0.41 -6.79
C LEU A 56 0.94 1.06 -5.45
N GLN A 57 2.16 0.80 -4.96
CA GLN A 57 2.67 1.45 -3.74
C GLN A 57 2.84 2.96 -3.92
N VAL A 58 3.39 3.39 -5.06
CA VAL A 58 3.52 4.82 -5.38
C VAL A 58 2.13 5.45 -5.51
N ALA A 59 1.18 4.79 -6.18
CA ALA A 59 -0.20 5.27 -6.28
C ALA A 59 -0.82 5.48 -4.88
N SER A 60 -0.65 4.52 -3.98
CA SER A 60 -1.15 4.60 -2.59
C SER A 60 -0.46 5.68 -1.76
N ALA A 61 0.76 6.11 -2.12
CA ALA A 61 1.49 7.16 -1.42
C ALA A 61 1.09 8.56 -1.91
N LEU A 62 0.69 8.69 -3.17
CA LEU A 62 0.34 9.98 -3.81
C LEU A 62 -1.14 10.33 -3.69
N GLY A 63 -2.02 9.33 -3.68
CA GLY A 63 -3.47 9.52 -3.62
C GLY A 63 -4.08 9.10 -2.29
N PRO A 64 -5.33 9.51 -2.01
CA PRO A 64 -6.10 8.92 -0.93
C PRO A 64 -6.20 7.41 -1.17
N ALA A 65 -5.80 6.62 -0.17
CA ALA A 65 -5.91 5.18 -0.24
C ALA A 65 -7.39 4.79 -0.39
N ASP A 66 -7.76 4.19 -1.51
CA ASP A 66 -9.08 3.59 -1.68
C ASP A 66 -9.04 2.10 -1.29
N ARG A 67 -10.23 1.56 -0.96
CA ARG A 67 -10.39 0.16 -0.52
C ARG A 67 -9.93 -0.85 -1.58
N GLY A 68 -10.15 -0.56 -2.86
CA GLY A 68 -9.77 -1.43 -3.97
C GLY A 68 -8.26 -1.56 -4.09
N LEU A 69 -7.55 -0.42 -4.05
CA LEU A 69 -6.10 -0.34 -4.11
C LEU A 69 -5.44 -1.08 -2.94
N CYS A 70 -5.91 -0.83 -1.72
CA CYS A 70 -5.41 -1.52 -0.52
C CYS A 70 -5.62 -3.04 -0.60
N SER A 71 -6.78 -3.50 -1.08
CA SER A 71 -7.11 -4.93 -1.23
C SER A 71 -6.22 -5.62 -2.26
N ARG A 72 -5.98 -4.96 -3.39
CA ARG A 72 -5.12 -5.48 -4.45
C ARG A 72 -3.67 -5.55 -3.96
N LEU A 73 -3.13 -4.46 -3.40
CA LEU A 73 -1.78 -4.43 -2.82
C LEU A 73 -1.58 -5.51 -1.77
N ALA A 74 -2.50 -5.63 -0.80
CA ALA A 74 -2.39 -6.62 0.27
C ALA A 74 -2.35 -8.06 -0.27
N THR A 75 -3.14 -8.34 -1.31
CA THR A 75 -3.18 -9.66 -1.94
C THR A 75 -1.88 -9.97 -2.69
N GLU A 76 -1.38 -9.03 -3.48
CA GLU A 76 -0.15 -9.25 -4.26
C GLU A 76 1.10 -9.28 -3.39
N LEU A 77 1.19 -8.43 -2.36
CA LEU A 77 2.27 -8.49 -1.37
C LEU A 77 2.31 -9.84 -0.66
N ALA A 78 1.15 -10.39 -0.28
CA ALA A 78 1.07 -11.71 0.34
C ALA A 78 1.48 -12.84 -0.63
N ARG A 79 1.18 -12.71 -1.92
CA ARG A 79 1.62 -13.66 -2.97
C ARG A 79 3.13 -13.59 -3.18
N ALA A 80 3.71 -12.40 -3.14
CA ALA A 80 5.15 -12.17 -3.22
C ALA A 80 5.91 -12.58 -1.95
N GLY A 81 5.22 -13.00 -0.88
CA GLY A 81 5.83 -13.37 0.40
C GLY A 81 6.30 -12.18 1.23
N LEU A 82 5.92 -10.96 0.85
CA LEU A 82 6.18 -9.72 1.58
C LEU A 82 5.16 -9.55 2.71
N ASP A 83 5.14 -10.53 3.62
CA ASP A 83 4.09 -10.71 4.63
C ASP A 83 3.93 -9.48 5.55
N GLU A 84 5.02 -8.79 5.90
CA GLU A 84 4.97 -7.58 6.76
C GLU A 84 4.27 -6.41 6.06
N TRP A 85 4.59 -6.17 4.79
CA TRP A 85 3.94 -5.14 3.99
C TRP A 85 2.49 -5.49 3.68
N ALA A 86 2.20 -6.78 3.42
CA ALA A 86 0.84 -7.26 3.23
C ALA A 86 -0.03 -7.02 4.47
N LEU A 87 0.50 -7.31 5.67
CA LEU A 87 -0.21 -7.08 6.93
C LEU A 87 -0.58 -5.61 7.13
N LEU A 88 0.35 -4.69 6.84
CA LEU A 88 0.09 -3.25 6.95
C LEU A 88 -1.10 -2.81 6.07
N GLN A 89 -1.18 -3.34 4.84
CA GLN A 89 -2.28 -3.02 3.92
C GLN A 89 -3.59 -3.70 4.33
N PHE A 90 -3.54 -4.91 4.88
CA PHE A 90 -4.73 -5.55 5.45
C PHE A 90 -5.26 -4.80 6.68
N GLN A 91 -4.40 -4.23 7.52
CA GLN A 91 -4.81 -3.38 8.65
C GLN A 91 -5.49 -2.10 8.17
N ARG A 92 -4.96 -1.45 7.13
CA ARG A 92 -5.64 -0.31 6.50
C ARG A 92 -7.03 -0.68 5.99
N LEU A 93 -7.26 -1.91 5.51
CA LEU A 93 -8.59 -2.38 5.11
C LEU A 93 -9.58 -2.51 6.28
N GLU A 94 -9.09 -2.77 7.50
CA GLU A 94 -9.92 -2.79 8.71
C GLU A 94 -10.50 -1.41 9.02
N GLU A 95 -9.77 -0.34 8.71
CA GLU A 95 -10.25 1.05 8.84
C GLU A 95 -11.46 1.33 7.93
N PHE A 96 -11.59 0.60 6.82
CA PHE A 96 -12.75 0.67 5.93
C PHE A 96 -13.91 -0.25 6.32
N GLY A 97 -13.80 -0.99 7.44
CA GLY A 97 -14.86 -1.85 7.99
C GLY A 97 -14.98 -3.23 7.34
N ASP A 98 -13.96 -3.69 6.60
CA ASP A 98 -14.03 -4.92 5.80
C ASP A 98 -13.24 -6.08 6.44
N LEU A 99 -13.76 -6.61 7.57
CA LEU A 99 -13.02 -7.57 8.41
C LEU A 99 -12.93 -9.01 7.84
N ALA A 100 -13.98 -9.51 7.19
CA ALA A 100 -14.14 -10.95 6.94
C ALA A 100 -13.14 -11.62 5.95
N PRO A 101 -12.64 -10.94 4.89
CA PRO A 101 -11.60 -11.49 4.02
C PRO A 101 -10.18 -11.28 4.58
N ALA A 102 -9.97 -10.15 5.28
CA ALA A 102 -8.67 -9.74 5.81
C ALA A 102 -8.25 -10.61 6.99
N GLU A 103 -9.12 -10.85 7.97
CA GLU A 103 -8.80 -11.62 9.19
C GLU A 103 -8.23 -13.02 8.89
N ARG A 104 -8.86 -13.76 7.97
CA ARG A 104 -8.38 -15.11 7.60
C ARG A 104 -7.00 -15.08 6.93
N ARG A 105 -6.72 -14.03 6.15
CA ARG A 105 -5.44 -13.82 5.48
C ARG A 105 -4.37 -13.34 6.46
N ILE A 106 -4.70 -12.39 7.34
CA ILE A 106 -3.86 -11.93 8.45
C ILE A 106 -3.48 -13.12 9.35
N ALA A 107 -4.44 -13.94 9.77
CA ALA A 107 -4.19 -15.10 10.63
C ALA A 107 -3.30 -16.17 9.94
N ARG A 108 -3.34 -16.26 8.61
CA ARG A 108 -2.44 -17.14 7.83
C ARG A 108 -1.03 -16.57 7.78
N LEU A 109 -0.88 -15.27 7.50
CA LEU A 109 0.41 -14.58 7.42
C LEU A 109 1.10 -14.53 8.80
N ALA A 110 0.36 -14.25 9.87
CA ALA A 110 0.87 -14.26 11.24
C ALA A 110 1.39 -15.65 11.66
N ARG A 111 0.73 -16.74 11.22
CA ARG A 111 1.21 -18.11 11.43
C ARG A 111 2.49 -18.41 10.67
N ARG A 112 2.60 -17.99 9.40
CA ARG A 112 3.85 -18.07 8.62
C ARG A 112 5.00 -17.34 9.32
N ARG A 113 4.77 -16.11 9.77
CA ARG A 113 5.77 -15.31 10.50
C ARG A 113 6.21 -15.99 11.80
N ARG A 114 5.28 -16.52 12.59
CA ARG A 114 5.59 -17.27 13.83
C ARG A 114 6.40 -18.52 13.54
N PHE A 115 6.08 -19.25 12.47
CA PHE A 115 6.81 -20.45 12.06
C PHE A 115 8.24 -20.11 11.62
N VAL A 116 8.43 -19.12 10.75
CA VAL A 116 9.77 -18.68 10.30
C VAL A 116 10.60 -18.21 11.49
N ARG A 117 10.02 -17.41 12.39
CA ARG A 117 10.73 -16.91 13.58
C ARG A 117 11.09 -18.03 14.56
N ALA A 118 10.22 -19.02 14.74
CA ALA A 118 10.50 -20.22 15.55
C ALA A 118 11.54 -21.14 14.88
N PHE A 119 11.52 -21.27 13.56
CA PHE A 119 12.47 -22.07 12.79
C PHE A 119 13.86 -21.44 12.82
N VAL A 120 13.97 -20.14 12.54
CA VAL A 120 15.23 -19.38 12.66
C VAL A 120 15.74 -19.41 14.09
N GLY A 121 14.87 -19.23 15.09
CA GLY A 121 15.24 -19.35 16.50
C GLY A 121 15.74 -20.75 16.89
N ARG A 122 15.22 -21.81 16.25
CA ARG A 122 15.68 -23.19 16.48
C ARG A 122 16.97 -23.51 15.73
N VAL A 123 17.14 -23.02 14.50
CA VAL A 123 18.39 -23.19 13.72
C VAL A 123 19.53 -22.40 14.33
N LEU A 124 19.30 -21.15 14.74
CA LEU A 124 20.30 -20.32 15.43
C LEU A 124 20.49 -20.75 16.90
N GLY A 125 19.45 -21.28 17.54
CA GLY A 125 19.51 -21.84 18.90
C GLY A 125 20.30 -23.14 18.99
N VAL A 126 20.37 -23.93 17.92
CA VAL A 126 21.26 -25.11 17.83
C VAL A 126 22.74 -24.70 17.66
N PHE A 127 23.01 -23.48 17.18
CA PHE A 127 24.36 -22.94 16.98
C PHE A 127 24.88 -22.03 18.12
N GLY A 128 24.19 -21.94 19.25
CA GLY A 128 24.77 -21.43 20.50
C GLY A 128 25.32 -19.99 20.49
N LEU A 129 24.87 -19.11 19.59
CA LEU A 129 25.37 -17.73 19.50
C LEU A 129 24.24 -16.75 19.16
N PHE A 130 23.39 -16.43 20.13
CA PHE A 130 22.91 -15.06 20.41
C PHE A 130 21.87 -15.09 21.53
N LYS A 131 22.25 -14.60 22.71
CA LYS A 131 21.29 -14.20 23.75
C LYS A 131 20.82 -12.80 23.36
N ILE A 132 19.59 -12.67 22.85
CA ILE A 132 18.95 -11.36 22.66
C ILE A 132 18.66 -10.83 24.07
N PRO A 133 19.23 -9.69 24.51
CA PRO A 133 18.87 -9.12 25.80
C PRO A 133 17.43 -8.61 25.71
N ASP A 134 16.57 -9.20 26.54
CA ASP A 134 15.20 -8.71 26.75
C ASP A 134 15.26 -7.23 27.12
N GLY A 135 14.50 -6.42 26.36
CA GLY A 135 14.37 -4.99 26.56
C GLY A 135 14.07 -4.67 28.02
N GLY A 136 14.96 -3.87 28.60
CA GLY A 136 14.81 -3.33 29.94
C GLY A 136 13.47 -2.62 30.08
N ARG A 137 12.73 -3.00 31.13
CA ARG A 137 11.59 -2.25 31.62
C ARG A 137 12.06 -0.84 31.96
N VAL A 138 11.53 0.15 31.26
CA VAL A 138 11.47 1.52 31.77
C VAL A 138 10.32 1.53 32.77
N ALA A 139 10.65 1.61 34.06
CA ALA A 139 9.72 2.02 35.10
C ALA A 139 9.97 3.52 35.40
N PRO A 140 8.93 4.29 35.77
CA PRO A 140 9.01 5.74 35.97
C PRO A 140 9.90 6.15 37.14
#